data_AF-W2SJU4-F1
#
_entry.id   AF-W2SJU4-F1
#
_cell.length_a   1.000
_cell.length_b   1.000
_cell.length_c   1.000
_cell.angle_alpha   90.00
_cell.angle_beta   90.00
_cell.angle_gamma   90.00
#
_symmetry.space_group_name_H-M   'P 1'
#
loop_
_entity.id
_entity.type
_entity.pdbx_description
1 polymer ?
#
loop_
_entity_poly.entity_id
_entity_poly.type
_entity_poly.pdbx_seq_one_letter_code
_entity_poly.pdbx_strand_id
1 'polypeptide(L)'
;MLQFLLRKQCELTPGTMGSDEQEPVRKCNRLSSIETSQRDAITETVAEYISKKSSRGQSRGRETKSMRGLERALVLRRTHRGGCVALYAEHDALTRKEKHIWKYNRNVEKNRSSTTVCYNEGAVELTTGNKKEEKLDKDNTYINANHLHSPYGNFILAQAPMANTLIDWYRMIWQLKIAVVVCLVDPEDRAQCEPYFKPYQNRTFKIKNRFAVRTISIREEDAGITNYQLKLTNKLSLEKNRTLYVIAMPTQASYDKY
;
A
#
# COMPACT_ATOMS: atom_id res chain seq x y z
N MET A 1 9.38 2.22 7.15
CA MET A 1 8.56 3.45 7.29
C MET A 1 7.59 3.48 6.10
N LEU A 2 6.29 3.66 6.34
CA LEU A 2 5.27 3.67 5.28
C LEU A 2 5.42 4.93 4.42
N GLN A 3 5.42 4.80 3.09
CA GLN A 3 5.67 5.94 2.19
C GLN A 3 4.41 6.39 1.44
N PHE A 4 3.47 5.47 1.18
CA PHE A 4 2.21 5.78 0.50
C PHE A 4 1.02 5.05 1.11
N LEU A 5 -0.12 5.75 1.15
CA LEU A 5 -1.43 5.17 1.39
C LEU A 5 -2.34 5.45 0.19
N LEU A 6 -2.95 4.41 -0.36
CA LEU A 6 -3.81 4.53 -1.52
C LEU A 6 -5.22 4.05 -1.20
N ARG A 7 -6.22 4.85 -1.56
CA ARG A 7 -7.64 4.54 -1.36
C ARG A 7 -8.30 4.13 -2.68
N LYS A 8 -9.00 3.00 -2.67
CA LYS A 8 -9.82 2.56 -3.81
C LYS A 8 -11.01 3.49 -4.03
N GLN A 9 -11.48 3.59 -5.27
CA GLN A 9 -12.75 4.25 -5.58
C GLN A 9 -13.91 3.52 -4.86
N CYS A 10 -14.79 4.27 -4.20
CA CYS A 10 -16.03 3.68 -3.65
C CYS A 10 -16.91 3.20 -4.81
N GLU A 11 -17.18 1.90 -4.89
CA GLU A 11 -18.25 1.36 -5.72
C GLU A 11 -19.57 1.63 -5.00
N LEU A 12 -20.45 2.43 -5.60
CA LEU A 12 -21.84 2.50 -5.18
C LEU A 12 -22.45 1.14 -5.51
N THR A 13 -22.69 0.29 -4.52
CA THR A 13 -23.49 -0.92 -4.71
C THR A 13 -24.90 -0.50 -5.12
N PRO A 14 -25.50 -1.06 -6.18
CA PRO A 14 -26.92 -0.83 -6.46
C PRO A 14 -27.73 -1.43 -5.32
N GLY A 15 -28.27 -0.59 -4.45
CA GLY A 15 -29.17 -1.03 -3.38
C GLY A 15 -30.46 -1.57 -4.00
N THR A 16 -30.83 -2.79 -3.62
CA THR A 16 -32.18 -3.32 -3.80
C THR A 16 -33.17 -2.38 -3.15
N MET A 17 -34.09 -1.84 -3.96
CA MET A 17 -35.16 -0.95 -3.53
C MET A 17 -36.12 -1.71 -2.62
N GLY A 18 -36.05 -1.44 -1.31
CA GLY A 18 -37.13 -1.67 -0.36
C GLY A 18 -37.79 -0.33 -0.06
N SER A 19 -39.11 -0.27 -0.26
CA SER A 19 -39.95 0.88 0.06
C SER A 19 -39.97 1.13 1.56
N ASP A 20 -40.04 2.42 1.92
CA ASP A 20 -40.22 2.98 3.27
C ASP A 20 -38.95 3.08 4.13
N GLU A 21 -38.16 4.13 3.89
CA GLU A 21 -37.74 5.12 4.88
C GLU A 21 -36.91 6.25 4.21
N GLN A 22 -37.10 7.48 4.67
CA GLN A 22 -36.57 8.72 4.09
C GLN A 22 -35.03 8.83 4.17
N GLU A 23 -34.42 9.28 3.06
CA GLU A 23 -33.06 9.81 2.81
C GLU A 23 -31.96 9.70 3.90
N PRO A 24 -30.72 9.35 3.48
CA PRO A 24 -29.79 10.44 3.17
C PRO A 24 -28.95 10.21 1.90
N VAL A 25 -29.40 10.76 0.77
CA VAL A 25 -28.54 11.15 -0.34
C VAL A 25 -28.06 12.57 -0.06
N ARG A 26 -26.96 12.73 0.70
CA ARG A 26 -26.11 13.96 0.75
C ARG A 26 -25.08 13.82 1.87
N LYS A 27 -23.86 13.39 1.55
CA LYS A 27 -22.63 13.77 2.27
C LYS A 27 -21.39 13.35 1.45
N CYS A 28 -21.23 13.97 0.29
CA CYS A 28 -19.94 14.02 -0.41
C CYS A 28 -19.72 15.44 -0.95
N ASN A 29 -19.83 16.44 -0.08
CA ASN A 29 -19.62 17.85 -0.40
C ASN A 29 -18.94 18.54 0.80
N ARG A 30 -17.66 18.22 1.02
CA ARG A 30 -16.65 19.06 1.69
C ARG A 30 -15.32 18.31 1.69
N LEU A 31 -14.51 18.49 0.65
CA LEU A 31 -13.15 17.93 0.57
C LEU A 31 -12.27 18.44 1.73
N SER A 32 -12.45 19.69 2.15
CA SER A 32 -11.71 20.30 3.27
C SER A 32 -11.98 19.70 4.65
N SER A 33 -13.18 19.14 4.89
CA SER A 33 -13.51 18.49 6.19
C SER A 33 -13.16 17.01 6.22
N ILE A 34 -12.79 16.46 5.06
CA ILE A 34 -12.38 15.07 4.89
C ILE A 34 -10.89 14.93 5.27
N GLU A 35 -10.09 15.98 5.14
CA GLU A 35 -8.61 15.92 5.20
C GLU A 35 -8.03 15.66 6.60
N THR A 36 -8.46 16.37 7.65
CA THR A 36 -7.90 16.18 9.01
C THR A 36 -8.37 14.87 9.63
N SER A 37 -9.67 14.57 9.54
CA SER A 37 -10.24 13.32 10.06
C SER A 37 -9.73 12.10 9.31
N GLN A 38 -9.53 12.17 7.98
CA GLN A 38 -8.88 11.09 7.25
C GLN A 38 -7.40 10.99 7.60
N ARG A 39 -6.65 12.10 7.73
CA ARG A 39 -5.25 12.06 8.15
C ARG A 39 -5.09 11.36 9.50
N ASP A 40 -5.92 11.70 10.48
CA ASP A 40 -5.85 11.14 11.83
C ASP A 40 -6.30 9.68 11.83
N ALA A 41 -7.41 9.35 11.15
CA ALA A 41 -7.84 7.96 10.99
C ALA A 41 -6.81 7.11 10.24
N ILE A 42 -6.13 7.68 9.24
CA ILE A 42 -5.06 7.03 8.48
C ILE A 42 -3.84 6.81 9.35
N THR A 43 -3.38 7.85 10.05
CA THR A 43 -2.21 7.80 10.92
C THR A 43 -2.45 6.83 12.07
N GLU A 44 -3.65 6.86 12.66
CA GLU A 44 -4.09 5.95 13.70
C GLU A 44 -4.22 4.52 13.16
N THR A 45 -4.81 4.28 11.98
CA THR A 45 -4.90 2.93 11.40
C THR A 45 -3.50 2.37 11.09
N VAL A 46 -2.60 3.20 10.55
CA VAL A 46 -1.22 2.80 10.24
C VAL A 46 -0.45 2.54 11.53
N ALA A 47 -0.57 3.40 12.53
CA ALA A 47 0.03 3.22 13.84
C ALA A 47 -0.53 1.99 14.56
N GLU A 48 -1.84 1.75 14.48
CA GLU A 48 -2.51 0.57 15.04
C GLU A 48 -2.09 -0.69 14.29
N TYR A 49 -1.94 -0.67 12.97
CA TYR A 49 -1.41 -1.80 12.20
C TYR A 49 0.05 -2.10 12.56
N ILE A 50 0.90 -1.07 12.63
CA ILE A 50 2.30 -1.20 13.05
C ILE A 50 2.37 -1.70 14.50
N SER A 51 1.53 -1.19 15.39
CA SER A 51 1.45 -1.57 16.81
C SER A 51 0.93 -3.01 16.97
N LYS A 52 -0.17 -3.38 16.29
CA LYS A 52 -0.73 -4.75 16.24
C LYS A 52 0.25 -5.75 15.62
N LYS A 53 1.10 -5.33 14.68
CA LYS A 53 2.16 -6.19 14.10
C LYS A 53 3.39 -6.28 15.00
N SER A 54 3.80 -5.19 15.63
CA SER A 54 4.89 -5.18 16.63
C SER A 54 4.52 -6.03 17.85
N SER A 55 3.25 -5.96 18.27
CA SER A 55 2.67 -6.82 19.32
C SER A 55 2.25 -8.22 18.84
N ARG A 56 2.03 -8.48 17.53
CA ARG A 56 1.93 -9.86 16.99
C ARG A 56 3.29 -10.54 16.82
N GLY A 57 4.39 -9.79 16.91
CA GLY A 57 5.71 -10.31 17.33
C GLY A 57 5.73 -10.80 18.78
N GLN A 58 4.65 -10.55 19.53
CA GLN A 58 4.34 -11.04 20.88
C GLN A 58 2.96 -11.74 20.89
N SER A 59 2.87 -12.86 20.16
CA SER A 59 2.01 -14.03 20.41
C SER A 59 0.48 -13.86 20.67
N ARG A 60 -0.32 -14.41 19.76
CA ARG A 60 -1.51 -15.27 19.98
C ARG A 60 -1.66 -16.11 18.71
N GLY A 61 -1.20 -17.36 18.65
CA GLY A 61 -1.70 -18.45 19.49
C GLY A 61 -3.11 -18.81 19.05
N ARG A 62 -3.24 -19.60 17.96
CA ARG A 62 -4.25 -20.67 17.96
C ARG A 62 -4.03 -21.45 19.25
N GLU A 63 -5.08 -21.88 19.94
CA GLU A 63 -4.94 -22.82 21.04
C GLU A 63 -4.14 -24.04 20.59
N THR A 64 -2.85 -24.02 20.87
CA THR A 64 -2.04 -25.20 21.03
C THR A 64 -2.14 -25.55 22.50
N LYS A 65 -2.47 -26.81 22.77
CA LYS A 65 -2.67 -27.34 24.12
C LYS A 65 -1.53 -26.86 25.02
N SER A 66 -1.88 -26.25 26.15
CA SER A 66 -0.93 -25.78 27.15
C SER A 66 -0.05 -26.94 27.62
N MET A 67 1.24 -26.86 27.33
CA MET A 67 2.26 -27.78 27.85
C MET A 67 2.38 -27.58 29.36
N ARG A 68 2.30 -28.67 30.12
CA ARG A 68 2.29 -28.68 31.59
C ARG A 68 3.64 -28.21 32.13
N GLY A 69 3.67 -27.70 33.37
CA GLY A 69 4.85 -27.02 33.96
C GLY A 69 6.18 -27.79 33.88
N LEU A 70 6.15 -29.13 33.88
CA LEU A 70 7.32 -29.99 33.70
C LEU A 70 7.93 -29.91 32.29
N GLU A 71 7.10 -29.73 31.25
CA GLU A 71 7.54 -29.66 29.87
C GLU A 71 8.21 -28.31 29.57
N ARG A 72 7.76 -27.23 30.21
CA ARG A 72 8.40 -25.90 30.13
C ARG A 72 9.83 -25.94 30.70
N ALA A 73 10.03 -26.64 31.82
CA ALA A 73 11.35 -26.80 32.43
C ALA A 73 12.29 -27.67 31.56
N LEU A 74 11.74 -28.66 30.85
CA LEU A 74 12.49 -29.50 29.91
C LEU A 74 12.92 -28.75 28.63
N VAL A 75 12.07 -27.87 28.10
CA VAL A 75 12.41 -27.00 26.96
C VAL A 75 13.51 -26.01 27.35
N LEU A 76 13.39 -25.35 28.52
CA LEU A 76 14.46 -24.47 29.03
C LEU A 76 15.76 -25.22 29.33
N ARG A 77 15.70 -26.49 29.76
CA ARG A 77 16.89 -27.33 29.91
C ARG A 77 17.53 -27.70 28.57
N ARG A 78 16.73 -27.89 27.51
CA ARG A 78 17.22 -28.14 26.14
C ARG A 78 17.90 -26.92 25.52
N THR A 79 17.48 -25.69 25.87
CA THR A 79 18.09 -24.47 25.32
C THR A 79 19.52 -24.21 25.82
N HIS A 80 19.89 -24.72 26.99
CA HIS A 80 21.24 -24.54 27.55
C HIS A 80 22.31 -25.53 27.04
N ARG A 81 21.94 -26.55 26.26
CA ARG A 81 22.89 -27.46 25.60
C ARG A 81 22.52 -27.64 24.13
N GLY A 82 23.08 -26.78 23.27
CA GLY A 82 22.96 -26.88 21.81
C GLY A 82 21.68 -26.28 21.19
N GLY A 83 20.86 -25.58 21.97
CA GLY A 83 19.54 -25.09 21.56
C GLY A 83 19.51 -24.12 20.37
N CYS A 84 20.58 -23.38 20.10
CA CYS A 84 20.62 -22.49 18.93
C CYS A 84 20.50 -23.28 17.61
N VAL A 85 21.17 -24.44 17.50
CA VAL A 85 21.19 -25.23 16.26
C VAL A 85 19.82 -25.83 15.94
N ALA A 86 19.08 -26.28 16.96
CA ALA A 86 17.74 -26.83 16.80
C ALA A 86 16.73 -25.75 16.35
N LEU A 87 16.85 -24.53 16.88
CA LEU A 87 16.01 -23.40 16.46
C LEU A 87 16.29 -22.97 15.01
N TYR A 88 17.56 -22.97 14.59
CA TYR A 88 17.91 -22.71 13.19
C TYR A 88 17.40 -23.80 12.25
N ALA A 89 17.51 -25.07 12.65
CA ALA A 89 17.00 -26.20 11.88
C ALA A 89 15.45 -26.19 11.78
N GLU A 90 14.75 -25.84 12.87
CA GLU A 90 13.29 -25.67 12.85
C GLU A 90 12.86 -24.46 12.01
N HIS A 91 13.61 -23.34 12.05
CA HIS A 91 13.39 -22.19 11.18
C HIS A 91 13.58 -22.55 9.70
N ASP A 92 14.62 -23.32 9.38
CA ASP A 92 14.90 -23.78 8.02
C ASP A 92 13.91 -24.84 7.54
N ALA A 93 13.32 -25.60 8.47
CA ALA A 93 12.28 -26.61 8.21
C ALA A 93 10.87 -26.04 8.02
N LEU A 94 10.64 -24.75 8.33
CA LEU A 94 9.39 -24.08 7.95
C LEU A 94 9.21 -24.13 6.43
N THR A 95 8.06 -24.62 5.97
CA THR A 95 7.75 -24.78 4.55
C THR A 95 7.87 -23.42 3.84
N ARG A 96 8.24 -23.40 2.54
CA ARG A 96 8.37 -22.14 1.77
C ARG A 96 7.10 -21.26 1.80
N LYS A 97 5.93 -21.84 2.10
CA LYS A 97 4.65 -21.13 2.27
C LYS A 97 4.51 -20.44 3.64
N GLU A 98 5.17 -20.95 4.69
CA GLU A 98 5.21 -20.37 6.04
C GLU A 98 6.23 -19.23 6.18
N LYS A 99 7.09 -19.05 5.17
CA LYS A 99 7.95 -17.86 5.06
C LYS A 99 7.07 -16.67 4.69
N HIS A 100 6.44 -16.03 5.68
CA HIS A 100 5.52 -14.88 5.59
C HIS A 100 6.01 -13.68 4.73
N ILE A 101 7.25 -13.70 4.25
CA ILE A 101 7.87 -12.68 3.39
C ILE A 101 8.56 -13.29 2.15
N TRP A 102 8.23 -14.53 1.74
CA TRP A 102 8.93 -15.19 0.61
C TRP A 102 8.80 -14.42 -0.70
N LYS A 103 7.66 -13.79 -0.96
CA LYS A 103 7.46 -12.96 -2.16
C LYS A 103 8.42 -11.78 -2.16
N TYR A 104 8.55 -11.12 -1.01
CA TYR A 104 9.50 -10.04 -0.80
C TYR A 104 10.95 -10.52 -1.04
N ASN A 105 11.33 -11.67 -0.47
CA ASN A 105 12.68 -12.23 -0.63
C ASN A 105 13.01 -12.68 -2.07
N ARG A 106 12.00 -13.01 -2.89
CA ARG A 106 12.22 -13.39 -4.30
C ARG A 106 12.28 -12.21 -5.27
N ASN A 107 11.93 -11.01 -4.82
CA ASN A 107 11.85 -9.81 -5.65
C ASN A 107 12.62 -8.64 -5.00
N VAL A 108 13.84 -8.93 -4.51
CA VAL A 108 14.66 -7.99 -3.73
C VAL A 108 14.92 -6.70 -4.50
N GLU A 109 15.11 -6.80 -5.82
CA GLU A 109 15.32 -5.68 -6.74
C GLU A 109 14.12 -4.73 -6.84
N LYS A 110 12.93 -5.17 -6.42
CA LYS A 110 11.71 -4.37 -6.42
C LYS A 110 11.39 -3.79 -5.05
N ASN A 111 12.28 -3.94 -4.07
CA ASN A 111 12.11 -3.41 -2.71
C ASN A 111 13.05 -2.23 -2.49
N ARG A 112 12.52 -1.08 -2.07
CA ARG A 112 13.32 0.13 -1.81
C ARG A 112 14.16 0.00 -0.54
N SER A 113 13.67 -0.72 0.46
CA SER A 113 14.30 -0.85 1.77
C SER A 113 14.41 -2.32 2.15
N SER A 114 15.56 -2.72 2.71
CA SER A 114 15.81 -4.05 3.24
C SER A 114 15.11 -4.30 4.59
N THR A 115 14.70 -3.25 5.30
CA THR A 115 14.13 -3.32 6.65
C THR A 115 12.60 -3.24 6.67
N THR A 116 11.99 -2.67 5.62
CA THR A 116 10.53 -2.56 5.50
C THR A 116 10.00 -3.66 4.57
N VAL A 117 9.59 -4.78 5.17
CA VAL A 117 9.18 -5.99 4.44
C VAL A 117 7.72 -5.97 3.99
N CYS A 118 7.46 -6.52 2.81
CA CYS A 118 6.11 -6.83 2.33
C CYS A 118 5.71 -8.23 2.81
N TYR A 119 4.63 -8.31 3.57
CA TYR A 119 4.11 -9.60 4.03
C TYR A 119 3.31 -10.26 2.92
N ASN A 120 3.35 -11.59 2.85
CA ASN A 120 2.56 -12.36 1.89
C ASN A 120 1.06 -12.19 2.17
N GLU A 121 0.68 -12.14 3.45
CA GLU A 121 -0.70 -11.93 3.88
C GLU A 121 -1.15 -10.53 3.48
N GLY A 122 -2.16 -10.46 2.61
CA GLY A 122 -2.64 -9.21 2.08
C GLY A 122 -1.68 -8.56 1.09
N ALA A 123 -0.65 -9.24 0.57
CA ALA A 123 0.16 -8.70 -0.53
C ALA A 123 -0.75 -8.37 -1.72
N VAL A 124 -0.53 -7.21 -2.33
CA VAL A 124 -1.11 -6.90 -3.63
C VAL A 124 -0.44 -7.79 -4.68
N GLU A 125 -1.25 -8.50 -5.46
CA GLU A 125 -0.79 -9.27 -6.60
C GLU A 125 -1.26 -8.61 -7.90
N LEU A 126 -0.32 -8.29 -8.78
CA LEU A 126 -0.61 -7.76 -10.09
C LEU A 126 -0.97 -8.89 -11.05
N THR A 127 -2.04 -8.69 -11.80
CA THR A 127 -2.49 -9.64 -12.81
C THR A 127 -2.27 -9.09 -14.22
N THR A 128 -2.66 -9.85 -15.24
CA THR A 128 -2.72 -9.43 -16.63
C THR A 128 -4.15 -9.60 -17.12
N GLY A 129 -4.73 -8.55 -17.73
CA GLY A 129 -6.14 -8.57 -18.12
C GLY A 129 -6.39 -8.92 -19.59
N ASN A 130 -5.35 -8.97 -20.42
CA ASN A 130 -5.46 -9.27 -21.84
C ASN A 130 -4.15 -9.81 -22.43
N LYS A 131 -4.23 -10.37 -23.65
CA LYS A 131 -3.08 -10.97 -24.37
C LYS A 131 -1.89 -10.01 -24.55
N LYS A 132 -2.12 -8.70 -24.68
CA LYS A 132 -1.03 -7.72 -24.82
C LYS A 132 -0.29 -7.52 -23.50
N GLU A 133 -1.03 -7.43 -22.39
CA GLU A 133 -0.46 -7.37 -21.05
C GLU A 133 0.24 -8.67 -20.67
N GLU A 134 -0.34 -9.83 -21.01
CA GLU A 134 0.29 -11.14 -20.80
C GLU A 134 1.64 -11.26 -21.52
N LYS A 135 1.74 -10.74 -22.75
CA LYS A 135 3.01 -10.72 -23.49
C LYS A 135 4.09 -9.85 -22.84
N LEU A 136 3.70 -8.75 -22.17
CA LEU A 136 4.62 -7.75 -21.63
C LEU A 136 4.99 -8.01 -20.16
N ASP A 137 4.04 -8.47 -19.36
CA ASP A 137 4.12 -8.58 -17.91
C ASP A 137 3.99 -10.04 -17.44
N LYS A 138 4.35 -11.00 -18.30
CA LYS A 138 4.33 -12.43 -17.95
C LYS A 138 5.13 -12.66 -16.66
N ASP A 139 4.52 -13.36 -15.70
CA ASP A 139 5.10 -13.69 -14.39
C ASP A 139 5.44 -12.46 -13.51
N ASN A 140 5.16 -11.24 -13.97
CA ASN A 140 5.40 -10.00 -13.25
C ASN A 140 4.21 -9.67 -12.32
N THR A 141 4.12 -10.40 -11.22
CA THR A 141 2.99 -10.33 -10.28
C THR A 141 3.29 -9.55 -9.00
N TYR A 142 4.56 -9.33 -8.67
CA TYR A 142 4.98 -8.71 -7.41
C TYR A 142 5.07 -7.20 -7.48
N ILE A 143 4.48 -6.55 -6.48
CA ILE A 143 4.74 -5.17 -6.07
C ILE A 143 4.81 -5.13 -4.54
N ASN A 144 5.70 -4.30 -3.97
CA ASN A 144 5.78 -4.12 -2.53
C ASN A 144 4.64 -3.20 -2.05
N ALA A 145 3.47 -3.81 -1.89
CA ALA A 145 2.27 -3.19 -1.35
C ALA A 145 1.39 -4.22 -0.66
N ASN A 146 0.72 -3.81 0.41
CA ASN A 146 -0.21 -4.64 1.18
C ASN A 146 -1.59 -3.99 1.29
N HIS A 147 -2.63 -4.80 1.17
CA HIS A 147 -3.99 -4.45 1.55
C HIS A 147 -4.07 -4.23 3.07
N LEU A 148 -4.69 -3.11 3.45
CA LEU A 148 -5.03 -2.76 4.81
C LEU A 148 -6.54 -2.57 4.88
N HIS A 149 -7.20 -3.42 5.66
CA HIS A 149 -8.62 -3.29 5.96
C HIS A 149 -8.78 -2.69 7.35
N SER A 150 -9.56 -1.61 7.45
CA SER A 150 -9.92 -0.99 8.73
C SER A 150 -11.39 -0.58 8.75
N PRO A 151 -11.96 -0.26 9.92
CA PRO A 151 -13.30 0.30 10.02
C PRO A 151 -13.49 1.58 9.18
N TYR A 152 -12.40 2.30 8.93
CA TYR A 152 -12.39 3.53 8.14
C TYR A 152 -12.26 3.30 6.62
N GLY A 153 -12.04 2.04 6.20
CA GLY A 153 -12.10 1.65 4.80
C GLY A 153 -11.02 0.65 4.35
N ASN A 154 -10.98 0.46 3.03
CA ASN A 154 -10.00 -0.39 2.37
C ASN A 154 -8.88 0.47 1.77
N PHE A 155 -7.67 0.24 2.25
CA PHE A 155 -6.48 0.97 1.84
C PHE A 155 -5.42 0.01 1.29
N ILE A 156 -4.47 0.58 0.55
CA ILE A 156 -3.24 -0.06 0.16
C ILE A 156 -2.09 0.70 0.81
N LEU A 157 -1.28 -0.02 1.58
CA LEU A 157 0.00 0.43 2.06
C LEU A 157 1.05 0.10 1.01
N ALA A 158 1.77 1.10 0.50
CA ALA A 158 2.78 0.86 -0.53
C ALA A 158 4.09 1.59 -0.23
N GLN A 159 5.19 1.04 -0.71
CA GLN A 159 6.45 1.77 -0.80
C GLN A 159 6.39 2.83 -1.91
N ALA A 160 7.30 3.80 -1.86
CA ALA A 160 7.50 4.75 -2.93
C ALA A 160 7.99 4.05 -4.20
N PRO A 161 7.45 4.42 -5.38
CA PRO A 161 7.90 3.83 -6.64
C PRO A 161 9.39 4.05 -6.85
N MET A 162 10.01 3.10 -7.55
CA MET A 162 11.40 3.10 -7.98
C MET A 162 11.42 3.13 -9.51
N ALA A 163 12.54 3.53 -10.12
CA ALA A 163 12.68 3.57 -11.57
C ALA A 163 12.27 2.26 -12.27
N ASN A 164 12.62 1.11 -11.68
CA ASN A 164 12.28 -0.21 -12.20
C ASN A 164 10.84 -0.68 -11.86
N THR A 165 10.18 -0.09 -10.86
CA THR A 165 8.82 -0.46 -10.42
C THR A 165 7.73 0.53 -10.86
N LEU A 166 8.07 1.62 -11.58
CA LEU A 166 7.10 2.61 -12.07
C LEU A 166 5.96 2.01 -12.90
N ILE A 167 6.24 0.99 -13.71
CA ILE A 167 5.21 0.31 -14.50
C ILE A 167 4.25 -0.46 -13.60
N ASP A 168 4.78 -1.16 -12.60
CA ASP A 168 4.03 -1.96 -11.64
C ASP A 168 3.17 -1.06 -10.74
N TRP A 169 3.68 0.11 -10.35
CA TRP A 169 2.95 1.15 -9.64
C TRP A 169 1.67 1.57 -10.37
N TYR A 170 1.78 1.86 -11.68
CA TYR A 170 0.61 2.24 -12.47
C TYR A 170 -0.31 1.07 -12.79
N ARG A 171 0.22 -0.15 -12.92
CA ARG A 171 -0.60 -1.38 -13.00
C ARG A 171 -1.45 -1.55 -11.75
N MET A 172 -0.86 -1.38 -10.56
CA MET A 172 -1.57 -1.42 -9.27
C MET A 172 -2.70 -0.39 -9.22
N ILE A 173 -2.38 0.89 -9.49
CA ILE A 173 -3.38 1.99 -9.49
C ILE A 173 -4.53 1.71 -10.46
N TRP A 174 -4.19 1.16 -11.64
CA TRP A 174 -5.16 0.87 -12.67
C TRP A 174 -6.08 -0.29 -12.30
N GLN A 175 -5.50 -1.43 -11.93
CA GLN A 175 -6.21 -2.68 -11.63
C GLN A 175 -7.08 -2.57 -10.39
N LEU A 176 -6.54 -1.97 -9.31
CA LEU A 176 -7.25 -1.81 -8.05
C LEU A 176 -8.23 -0.63 -8.04
N LYS A 177 -8.42 0.04 -9.18
CA LYS A 177 -9.26 1.23 -9.33
C LYS A 177 -9.00 2.28 -8.23
N ILE A 178 -7.71 2.53 -7.96
CA ILE A 178 -7.29 3.53 -6.97
C ILE A 178 -7.68 4.92 -7.47
N ALA A 179 -8.31 5.71 -6.59
CA ALA A 179 -8.77 7.07 -6.90
C ALA A 179 -7.92 8.14 -6.21
N VAL A 180 -7.41 7.84 -5.02
CA VAL A 180 -6.62 8.79 -4.21
C VAL A 180 -5.32 8.13 -3.77
N VAL A 181 -4.22 8.86 -3.94
CA VAL A 181 -2.88 8.50 -3.48
C VAL A 181 -2.44 9.57 -2.48
N VAL A 182 -2.21 9.19 -1.24
CA VAL A 182 -1.62 10.06 -0.22
C VAL A 182 -0.12 9.79 -0.20
N CYS A 183 0.66 10.81 -0.58
CA CYS A 183 2.11 10.80 -0.61
C CYS A 183 2.63 11.38 0.72
N LEU A 184 3.34 10.55 1.50
CA LEU A 184 3.86 10.92 2.82
C LEU A 184 5.34 11.35 2.77
N VAL A 185 5.94 11.32 1.59
CA VAL A 185 7.31 11.75 1.29
C VAL A 185 7.27 12.90 0.31
N ASP A 186 8.37 13.63 0.17
CA ASP A 186 8.49 14.64 -0.89
C ASP A 186 8.49 13.93 -2.26
N PRO A 187 7.51 14.21 -3.15
CA PRO A 187 7.42 13.58 -4.46
C PRO A 187 8.54 14.03 -5.43
N GLU A 188 9.26 15.10 -5.11
CA GLU A 188 10.40 15.61 -5.88
C GLU A 188 11.76 15.11 -5.34
N ASP A 189 11.80 14.62 -4.09
CA ASP A 189 13.00 14.02 -3.50
C ASP A 189 13.26 12.63 -4.10
N ARG A 190 14.17 12.58 -5.09
CA ARG A 190 14.56 11.34 -5.78
C ARG A 190 15.20 10.30 -4.87
N ALA A 191 15.78 10.71 -3.73
CA ALA A 191 16.33 9.74 -2.77
C ALA A 191 15.20 8.92 -2.13
N GLN A 192 14.04 9.55 -1.88
CA GLN A 192 12.90 8.92 -1.22
C GLN A 192 11.87 8.35 -2.20
N CYS A 193 11.65 9.01 -3.34
CA CYS A 193 10.60 8.66 -4.31
C CYS A 193 11.06 8.87 -5.76
N GLU A 194 10.86 7.87 -6.62
CA GLU A 194 11.01 8.10 -8.05
C GLU A 194 9.86 9.01 -8.53
N PRO A 195 10.13 10.08 -9.31
CA PRO A 195 9.07 10.91 -9.86
C PRO A 195 8.10 10.09 -10.70
N TYR A 196 6.88 9.93 -10.21
CA TYR A 196 5.83 9.18 -10.91
C TYR A 196 4.88 10.08 -11.69
N PHE A 197 4.83 11.38 -11.40
CA PHE A 197 4.06 12.38 -12.13
C PHE A 197 4.87 13.68 -12.29
N LYS A 198 4.33 14.69 -12.98
CA LYS A 198 4.93 16.03 -13.05
C LYS A 198 4.17 16.98 -12.14
N PRO A 199 4.77 17.61 -11.12
CA PRO A 199 4.09 18.53 -10.21
C PRO A 199 3.85 19.92 -10.84
N TYR A 200 3.63 19.97 -12.16
CA TYR A 200 3.38 21.20 -12.91
C TYR A 200 2.16 21.00 -13.78
N GLN A 201 1.29 22.01 -13.81
CA GLN A 201 0.03 21.96 -14.54
C GLN A 201 0.27 21.73 -16.05
N ASN A 202 -0.62 20.97 -16.69
CA ASN A 202 -0.61 20.63 -18.12
C ASN A 202 0.62 19.84 -18.60
N ARG A 203 1.52 19.40 -17.70
CA ARG A 203 2.62 18.51 -18.05
C ARG A 203 2.18 17.05 -18.04
N THR A 204 2.72 16.29 -18.98
CA THR A 204 2.43 14.85 -19.13
C THR A 204 3.68 14.03 -18.82
N PHE A 205 3.56 13.08 -17.89
CA PHE A 205 4.53 12.05 -17.60
C PHE A 205 4.18 10.78 -18.39
N LYS A 206 5.11 10.22 -19.18
CA LYS A 206 4.88 9.03 -20.01
C LYS A 206 5.69 7.85 -19.47
N ILE A 207 5.06 6.68 -19.35
CA ILE A 207 5.68 5.47 -18.81
C ILE A 207 5.64 4.36 -19.86
N LYS A 208 6.82 3.96 -20.36
CA LYS A 208 7.04 2.83 -21.30
C LYS A 208 6.00 2.73 -22.43
N ASN A 209 5.55 3.87 -22.94
CA ASN A 209 4.49 3.99 -23.96
C ASN A 209 3.12 3.34 -23.59
N ARG A 210 2.90 2.93 -22.35
CA ARG A 210 1.66 2.29 -21.87
C ARG A 210 0.78 3.26 -21.10
N PHE A 211 1.34 3.89 -20.09
CA PHE A 211 0.64 4.85 -19.26
C PHE A 211 1.08 6.28 -19.59
N ALA A 212 0.14 7.21 -19.53
CA ALA A 212 0.42 8.64 -19.57
C ALA A 212 -0.36 9.32 -18.45
N VAL A 213 0.31 10.20 -17.71
CA VAL A 213 -0.27 10.92 -16.57
C VAL A 213 -0.13 12.39 -16.81
N ARG A 214 -1.25 13.09 -16.99
CA ARG A 214 -1.28 14.53 -17.20
C ARG A 214 -1.78 15.23 -15.95
N THR A 215 -1.03 16.20 -15.46
CA THR A 215 -1.46 17.05 -14.35
C THR A 215 -2.46 18.07 -14.85
N ILE A 216 -3.68 18.05 -14.31
CA ILE A 216 -4.80 18.89 -14.75
C ILE A 216 -4.90 20.15 -13.91
N SER A 217 -4.87 19.99 -12.59
CA SER A 217 -4.91 21.10 -11.64
C SER A 217 -4.02 20.79 -10.44
N ILE A 218 -3.55 21.84 -9.81
CA ILE A 218 -2.79 21.83 -8.57
C ILE A 218 -3.53 22.80 -7.64
N ARG A 219 -3.81 22.38 -6.42
CA ARG A 219 -4.40 23.22 -5.38
C ARG A 219 -3.54 23.08 -4.13
N GLU A 220 -3.02 24.19 -3.65
CA GLU A 220 -2.37 24.26 -2.35
C GLU A 220 -3.44 24.59 -1.32
N GLU A 221 -3.43 23.85 -0.21
CA GLU A 221 -4.35 23.98 0.91
C GLU A 221 -3.58 24.36 2.17
N ASP A 222 -4.32 24.60 3.24
CA ASP A 222 -3.74 24.95 4.53
C ASP A 222 -2.78 23.86 5.04
N ALA A 223 -1.85 24.27 5.91
CA ALA A 223 -0.82 23.41 6.48
C ALA A 223 0.14 22.77 5.45
N GLY A 224 0.33 23.39 4.27
CA GLY A 224 1.32 22.94 3.30
C GLY A 224 0.95 21.64 2.57
N ILE A 225 -0.34 21.32 2.49
CA ILE A 225 -0.87 20.18 1.75
C ILE A 225 -1.07 20.59 0.29
N THR A 226 -0.63 19.76 -0.65
CA THR A 226 -0.83 20.01 -2.08
C THR A 226 -1.65 18.91 -2.75
N ASN A 227 -2.78 19.30 -3.33
CA ASN A 227 -3.70 18.45 -4.05
C ASN A 227 -3.47 18.53 -5.56
N TYR A 228 -3.08 17.41 -6.17
CA TYR A 228 -2.92 17.27 -7.60
C TYR A 228 -4.07 16.47 -8.20
N GLN A 229 -4.77 17.02 -9.18
CA GLN A 229 -5.71 16.28 -10.01
C GLN A 229 -4.99 15.81 -11.27
N LEU A 230 -4.91 14.50 -11.47
CA LEU A 230 -4.21 13.87 -12.57
C LEU A 230 -5.20 13.14 -13.49
N LYS A 231 -4.96 13.22 -14.80
CA LYS A 231 -5.60 12.38 -15.81
C LYS A 231 -4.66 11.24 -16.15
N LEU A 232 -5.01 10.03 -15.73
CA LEU A 232 -4.31 8.80 -16.01
C LEU A 232 -4.90 8.15 -17.27
N THR A 233 -4.04 7.87 -18.25
CA THR A 233 -4.40 7.19 -19.49
C THR A 233 -3.69 5.85 -19.59
N ASN A 234 -4.41 4.77 -19.92
CA ASN A 234 -3.86 3.45 -20.20
C ASN A 234 -4.16 3.04 -21.65
N LYS A 235 -3.11 2.90 -22.47
CA LYS A 235 -3.26 2.54 -23.89
C LYS A 235 -3.63 1.07 -24.13
N LEU A 236 -3.43 0.20 -23.14
CA LEU A 236 -3.74 -1.24 -23.24
C LEU A 236 -5.14 -1.58 -22.71
N SER A 237 -5.85 -0.60 -22.16
CA SER A 237 -7.20 -0.75 -21.62
C SER A 237 -8.27 -0.26 -22.60
N LEU A 238 -9.48 -0.84 -22.52
CA LEU A 238 -10.66 -0.39 -23.27
C LEU A 238 -11.11 0.99 -22.75
N GLU A 239 -11.29 1.12 -21.44
CA GLU A 239 -11.41 2.41 -20.77
C GLU A 239 -10.05 3.08 -20.79
N LYS A 240 -9.87 4.10 -21.64
CA LYS A 240 -8.55 4.70 -21.80
C LYS A 240 -8.17 5.66 -20.70
N ASN A 241 -9.12 6.26 -19.99
CA ASN A 241 -8.86 7.40 -19.08
C ASN A 241 -9.50 7.20 -17.71
N ARG A 242 -8.80 7.63 -16.66
CA ARG A 242 -9.28 7.72 -15.27
C ARG A 242 -8.74 8.99 -14.62
N THR A 243 -9.48 9.52 -13.66
CA THR A 243 -8.99 10.62 -12.81
C THR A 243 -8.33 10.02 -11.57
N LEU A 244 -7.16 10.54 -11.21
CA LEU A 244 -6.40 10.15 -10.03
C LEU A 244 -6.08 11.42 -9.24
N TYR A 245 -6.30 11.39 -7.93
CA TYR A 245 -5.92 12.47 -7.04
C TYR A 245 -4.65 12.07 -6.29
N VAL A 246 -3.69 12.98 -6.22
CA VAL A 246 -2.50 12.84 -5.36
C VAL A 246 -2.56 13.94 -4.31
N ILE A 247 -2.50 13.56 -3.04
CA ILE A 247 -2.40 14.48 -1.91
C ILE A 247 -0.96 14.36 -1.40
N ALA A 248 -0.17 15.40 -1.62
CA ALA A 248 1.18 15.49 -1.08
C ALA A 248 1.14 16.17 0.28
N MET A 249 1.60 15.46 1.30
CA MET A 249 1.69 16.01 2.65
C MET A 249 2.97 16.85 2.79
N PRO A 250 2.95 17.92 3.60
CA PRO A 250 4.14 18.67 3.94
C PRO A 250 5.17 17.74 4.61
N THR A 251 6.43 17.87 4.23
CA THR A 251 7.53 17.18 4.94
C THR A 251 8.18 18.12 5.93
N GLN A 252 8.97 17.61 6.89
CA GLN A 252 9.65 18.44 7.91
C GLN A 252 10.47 19.58 7.28
N ALA A 253 11.13 19.32 6.13
CA ALA A 253 11.88 20.32 5.37
C ALA A 253 10.98 21.42 4.75
N SER A 254 9.69 21.15 4.58
CA SER A 254 8.69 22.11 4.11
C SER A 254 8.15 22.99 5.25
N TYR A 255 8.12 22.46 6.49
CA TYR A 255 7.69 23.22 7.68
C TYR A 255 8.71 24.30 8.08
N ASP A 256 10.01 24.05 7.90
CA ASP A 256 11.06 25.02 8.28
C ASP A 256 11.14 26.25 7.34
N LYS A 257 10.28 26.33 6.32
CA LYS A 257 10.15 27.48 5.41
C LYS A 257 9.04 28.46 5.79
N TYR A 258 8.26 28.15 6.81
CA TYR A 258 7.18 28.98 7.37
C TYR A 258 7.44 29.26 8.85
#